data_AF-A0A2S9KJ61-F1
#
_entry.id   AF-A0A2S9KJ61-F1
#
_cell.length_a   1.000
_cell.length_b   1.000
_cell.length_c   1.000
_cell.angle_alpha   90.00
_cell.angle_beta   90.00
_cell.angle_gamma   90.00
#
_symmetry.space_group_name_H-M   'P 1'
#
loop_
_entity.id
_entity.type
_entity.pdbx_description
1 polymer ?
#
loop_
_entity_poly.entity_id
_entity_poly.type
_entity_poly.pdbx_seq_one_letter_code
_entity_poly.pdbx_strand_id
1 'polypeptide(L)'
;MNRLLRIYQYLAPAVLTPLSFALWWGEYGKLPQVLVAWGLPILWAYLVPAVGTNVLKVWEFDVRWKLGRFRPHHGFVFGSATATLAWLVHGQPAQDLAGVLRFALVLCSVLGFWNLLYEIKALQIGLLKVYNQPWADGEGSAAIALDYSPWFFGGFGFAHGLAIAGLELIVHRNGPPGLAASAGYLAASFLLCVAVPVLGFMRRSVCTHGHAGTRPVARKPAP
;
A
#
# COMPACT_ATOMS: atom_id res chain seq x y z
N MET A 1 -21.67 2.38 11.03
CA MET A 1 -20.66 1.31 10.93
C MET A 1 -21.07 0.07 11.73
N ASN A 2 -21.24 -1.08 11.06
CA ASN A 2 -21.62 -2.36 11.66
C ASN A 2 -20.63 -2.79 12.78
N ARG A 3 -21.12 -3.45 13.83
CA ARG A 3 -20.36 -3.95 14.98
C ARG A 3 -19.20 -4.85 14.54
N LEU A 4 -19.39 -5.65 13.49
CA LEU A 4 -18.36 -6.52 12.93
C LEU A 4 -17.14 -5.74 12.40
N LEU A 5 -17.36 -4.65 11.65
CA LEU A 5 -16.28 -3.82 11.11
C LEU A 5 -15.49 -3.12 12.24
N ARG A 6 -16.16 -2.79 13.35
CA ARG A 6 -15.51 -2.22 14.55
C ARG A 6 -14.63 -3.23 15.29
N ILE A 7 -14.95 -4.51 15.25
CA ILE A 7 -14.14 -5.56 15.87
C ILE A 7 -12.99 -5.94 14.94
N TYR A 8 -13.31 -6.18 13.66
CA TYR A 8 -12.35 -6.52 12.61
C TYR A 8 -11.16 -5.57 12.62
N GLN A 9 -11.42 -4.27 12.74
CA GLN A 9 -10.36 -3.28 12.70
C GLN A 9 -9.29 -3.44 13.79
N TYR A 10 -9.60 -4.04 14.95
CA TYR A 10 -8.63 -4.28 16.02
C TYR A 10 -8.16 -5.73 16.06
N LEU A 11 -9.06 -6.67 15.81
CA LEU A 11 -8.74 -8.09 15.81
C LEU A 11 -7.81 -8.47 14.65
N ALA A 12 -8.06 -7.93 13.45
CA ALA A 12 -7.24 -8.21 12.28
C ALA A 12 -5.76 -7.88 12.50
N PRO A 13 -5.36 -6.65 12.90
CA PRO A 13 -3.94 -6.38 13.16
C PRO A 13 -3.39 -7.15 14.35
N ALA A 14 -4.18 -7.43 15.40
CA ALA A 14 -3.71 -8.22 16.55
C ALA A 14 -3.32 -9.65 16.16
N VAL A 15 -3.98 -10.23 15.16
CA VAL A 15 -3.69 -11.58 14.64
C VAL A 15 -2.71 -11.54 13.48
N LEU A 16 -2.97 -10.72 12.45
CA LEU A 16 -2.20 -10.71 11.21
C LEU A 16 -0.81 -10.09 11.38
N THR A 17 -0.62 -9.15 12.29
CA THR A 17 0.70 -8.52 12.49
C THR A 17 1.73 -9.53 13.00
N PRO A 18 1.51 -10.26 14.11
CA PRO A 18 2.46 -11.28 14.56
C PRO A 18 2.52 -12.47 13.60
N LEU A 19 1.39 -12.87 13.00
CA LEU A 19 1.39 -13.96 12.02
C LEU A 19 2.26 -13.64 10.81
N SER A 20 2.07 -12.49 10.17
CA SER A 20 2.84 -12.12 8.99
C SER A 20 4.31 -11.89 9.31
N PHE A 21 4.64 -11.41 10.51
CA PHE A 21 6.02 -11.36 10.97
C PHE A 21 6.61 -12.77 11.09
N ALA A 22 5.90 -13.70 11.74
CA ALA A 22 6.36 -15.08 11.92
C ALA A 22 6.54 -15.82 10.58
N LEU A 23 5.66 -15.60 9.60
CA LEU A 23 5.78 -16.15 8.25
C LEU A 23 7.08 -15.70 7.57
N TRP A 24 7.32 -14.39 7.54
CA TRP A 24 8.55 -13.85 6.93
C TRP A 24 9.81 -14.16 7.72
N TRP A 25 9.71 -14.24 9.05
CA TRP A 25 10.82 -14.70 9.89
C TRP A 25 11.17 -16.16 9.59
N GLY A 26 10.17 -17.02 9.43
CA GLY A 26 10.35 -18.42 9.03
C GLY A 26 10.98 -18.55 7.65
N GLU A 27 10.63 -17.67 6.71
CA GLU A 27 11.19 -17.66 5.35
C GLU A 27 12.68 -17.26 5.32
N TYR A 28 13.04 -16.19 6.03
CA TYR A 28 14.38 -15.60 5.88
C TYR A 28 15.34 -15.82 7.04
N GLY A 29 14.84 -15.92 8.27
CA GLY A 29 15.65 -15.93 9.50
C GLY A 29 16.57 -14.71 9.68
N LYS A 30 16.37 -13.64 8.89
CA LYS A 30 17.26 -12.47 8.81
C LYS A 30 16.45 -11.19 8.88
N LEU A 31 16.71 -10.40 9.91
CA LEU A 31 15.96 -9.19 10.19
C LEU A 31 15.89 -8.19 9.01
N PRO A 32 16.97 -7.90 8.24
CA PRO A 32 16.87 -6.98 7.11
C PRO A 32 15.86 -7.39 6.03
N GLN A 33 15.85 -8.67 5.65
CA GLN A 33 14.90 -9.19 4.66
C GLN A 33 13.46 -9.16 5.21
N VAL A 34 13.29 -9.52 6.49
CA VAL A 34 11.99 -9.43 7.17
C VAL A 34 11.50 -7.99 7.23
N LEU A 35 12.34 -7.00 7.54
CA LEU A 35 11.94 -5.59 7.59
C LEU A 35 11.53 -5.06 6.22
N VAL A 36 12.17 -5.49 5.14
CA VAL A 36 11.75 -5.14 3.77
C VAL A 36 10.40 -5.79 3.44
N ALA A 37 10.20 -7.06 3.77
CA ALA A 37 8.98 -7.78 3.41
C ALA A 37 7.77 -7.43 4.29
N TRP A 38 7.99 -7.19 5.59
CA TRP A 38 6.95 -6.97 6.60
C TRP A 38 6.90 -5.54 7.12
N GLY A 39 8.05 -4.93 7.42
CA GLY A 39 8.12 -3.60 8.05
C GLY A 39 7.75 -2.48 7.07
N LEU A 40 8.26 -2.57 5.84
CA LEU A 40 8.02 -1.58 4.79
C LEU A 40 6.52 -1.35 4.49
N PRO A 41 5.68 -2.38 4.23
CA PRO A 41 4.26 -2.15 3.98
C PRO A 41 3.53 -1.52 5.18
N ILE A 42 3.94 -1.82 6.42
CA ILE A 42 3.39 -1.17 7.62
C ILE A 42 3.74 0.32 7.65
N LEU A 43 5.02 0.65 7.44
CA LEU A 43 5.48 2.04 7.40
C LEU A 43 4.80 2.83 6.29
N TRP A 44 4.66 2.23 5.11
CA TRP A 44 4.00 2.84 3.96
C TRP A 44 2.52 3.10 4.24
N ALA A 45 1.82 2.11 4.80
CA ALA A 45 0.41 2.22 5.16
C ALA A 45 0.17 3.20 6.32
N TYR A 46 1.20 3.57 7.07
CA TYR A 46 1.14 4.72 7.97
C TYR A 46 1.34 6.04 7.23
N LEU A 47 2.46 6.17 6.50
CA LEU A 47 2.88 7.45 5.94
C LEU A 47 1.91 7.95 4.86
N VAL A 48 1.63 7.14 3.84
CA VAL A 48 0.91 7.60 2.65
C VAL A 48 -0.53 8.00 3.00
N PRO A 49 -1.32 7.19 3.73
CA PRO A 49 -2.66 7.60 4.12
C PRO A 49 -2.67 8.73 5.15
N ALA A 50 -1.70 8.83 6.06
CA ALA A 50 -1.61 9.97 6.97
C ALA A 50 -1.39 11.29 6.22
N VAL A 51 -0.51 11.30 5.21
CA VAL A 51 -0.30 12.46 4.34
C VAL A 51 -1.56 12.76 3.51
N GLY A 52 -2.15 11.74 2.87
CA GLY A 52 -3.36 11.87 2.07
C GLY A 52 -4.56 12.43 2.85
N THR A 53 -4.69 12.05 4.12
CA THR A 53 -5.81 12.45 4.99
C THR A 53 -5.57 13.78 5.70
N ASN A 54 -4.41 13.99 6.32
CA ASN A 54 -4.17 15.13 7.21
C ASN A 54 -3.48 16.31 6.52
N VAL A 55 -2.61 16.05 5.54
CA VAL A 55 -1.86 17.10 4.83
C VAL A 55 -2.59 17.49 3.55
N LEU A 56 -2.82 16.53 2.65
CA LEU A 56 -3.44 16.78 1.35
C LEU A 56 -4.96 16.84 1.42
N LYS A 57 -5.57 16.26 2.46
CA LYS A 57 -7.02 16.25 2.71
C LYS A 57 -7.85 15.59 1.61
N VAL A 58 -7.24 14.84 0.71
CA VAL A 58 -7.88 14.13 -0.41
C VAL A 58 -8.60 12.87 0.04
N TRP A 59 -8.25 12.33 1.20
CA TRP A 59 -8.89 11.15 1.80
C TRP A 59 -9.48 11.46 3.18
N GLU A 60 -10.49 10.70 3.55
CA GLU A 60 -11.10 10.74 4.88
C GLU A 60 -11.65 9.37 5.27
N PHE A 61 -11.31 8.90 6.46
CA PHE A 61 -11.89 7.68 7.03
C PHE A 61 -13.01 8.01 8.03
N ASP A 62 -14.17 7.38 7.85
CA ASP A 62 -15.29 7.49 8.80
C ASP A 62 -15.17 6.44 9.91
N VAL A 63 -14.32 6.73 10.90
CA VAL A 63 -14.09 5.87 12.07
C VAL A 63 -14.23 6.64 13.38
N ARG A 64 -14.62 5.92 14.45
CA ARG A 64 -14.84 6.50 15.79
C ARG A 64 -13.56 7.09 16.40
N TRP A 65 -12.44 6.40 16.23
CA TRP A 65 -11.15 6.80 16.78
C TRP A 65 -10.25 7.27 15.65
N LYS A 66 -10.01 8.58 15.58
CA LYS A 66 -9.25 9.23 14.52
C LYS A 66 -8.28 10.25 15.09
N LEU A 67 -7.09 10.31 14.49
CA LEU A 67 -6.13 11.39 14.68
C LEU A 67 -6.23 12.30 13.44
N GLY A 68 -6.96 13.40 13.57
CA GLY A 68 -7.40 14.17 12.40
C GLY A 68 -8.40 13.37 11.57
N ARG A 69 -8.04 13.07 10.32
CA ARG A 69 -8.80 12.23 9.38
C ARG A 69 -8.23 10.82 9.22
N PHE A 70 -7.19 10.48 10.01
CA PHE A 70 -6.46 9.22 9.93
C PHE A 70 -6.87 8.24 11.04
N ARG A 71 -6.74 6.94 10.75
CA ARG A 71 -7.02 5.84 11.68
C ARG A 71 -5.70 5.33 12.30
N PRO A 72 -5.45 5.47 13.62
CA PRO A 72 -4.13 5.23 14.23
C PRO A 72 -3.55 3.82 14.09
N HIS A 73 -4.38 2.79 13.85
CA HIS A 73 -3.93 1.42 13.66
C HIS A 73 -3.95 0.97 12.19
N HIS A 74 -4.18 1.89 11.26
CA HIS A 74 -4.31 1.60 9.82
C HIS A 74 -3.08 0.91 9.27
N GLY A 75 -1.87 1.35 9.64
CA GLY A 75 -0.63 0.77 9.15
C GLY A 75 -0.46 -0.70 9.51
N PHE A 76 -0.82 -1.10 10.74
CA PHE A 76 -0.80 -2.52 11.10
C PHE A 76 -1.87 -3.32 10.36
N VAL A 77 -3.07 -2.78 10.16
CA VAL A 77 -4.16 -3.50 9.50
C VAL A 77 -3.83 -3.78 8.04
N PHE A 78 -3.49 -2.74 7.30
CA PHE A 78 -3.18 -2.87 5.88
C PHE A 78 -1.79 -3.45 5.66
N GLY A 79 -0.79 -3.00 6.41
CA GLY A 79 0.59 -3.45 6.25
C GLY A 79 0.75 -4.94 6.52
N SER A 80 0.12 -5.47 7.57
CA SER A 80 0.18 -6.91 7.86
C SER A 80 -0.60 -7.76 6.85
N ALA A 81 -1.75 -7.28 6.37
CA ALA A 81 -2.49 -7.95 5.29
C ALA A 81 -1.68 -7.97 3.99
N THR A 82 -1.08 -6.84 3.62
CA THR A 82 -0.19 -6.72 2.46
C THR A 82 1.02 -7.63 2.58
N ALA A 83 1.70 -7.65 3.73
CA ALA A 83 2.83 -8.55 3.97
C ALA A 83 2.41 -10.03 3.87
N THR A 84 1.21 -10.38 4.33
CA THR A 84 0.67 -11.74 4.22
C THR A 84 0.38 -12.11 2.76
N LEU A 85 -0.27 -11.21 2.00
CA LEU A 85 -0.52 -11.43 0.58
C LEU A 85 0.78 -11.57 -0.22
N ALA A 86 1.78 -10.74 0.09
CA ALA A 86 3.10 -10.84 -0.51
C ALA A 86 3.74 -12.21 -0.23
N TRP A 87 3.65 -12.71 1.01
CA TRP A 87 4.15 -14.03 1.38
C TRP A 87 3.42 -15.16 0.63
N LEU A 88 2.09 -15.09 0.54
CA LEU A 88 1.27 -16.10 -0.15
C LEU A 88 1.63 -16.26 -1.64
N VAL A 89 2.12 -15.21 -2.28
CA VAL A 89 2.43 -15.21 -3.72
C VAL A 89 3.94 -15.15 -4.02
N HIS A 90 4.76 -15.21 -2.97
CA HIS A 90 6.22 -15.12 -3.02
C HIS A 90 6.84 -16.28 -3.80
N GLY A 91 6.51 -17.51 -3.40
CA GLY A 91 7.07 -18.71 -4.01
C GLY A 91 8.54 -18.88 -3.66
N GLN A 92 9.39 -19.15 -4.66
CA GLN A 92 10.83 -19.31 -4.43
C GLN A 92 11.56 -17.95 -4.46
N PRO A 93 12.57 -17.74 -3.58
CA PRO A 93 13.40 -16.53 -3.60
C PRO A 93 14.05 -16.29 -4.96
N ALA A 94 14.12 -15.02 -5.38
CA ALA A 94 14.68 -14.66 -6.67
C ALA A 94 16.20 -14.91 -6.75
N GLN A 95 16.62 -15.60 -7.80
CA GLN A 95 18.04 -15.91 -8.08
C GLN A 95 18.59 -15.14 -9.29
N ASP A 96 17.70 -14.56 -10.11
CA ASP A 96 18.03 -13.76 -11.28
C ASP A 96 17.06 -12.58 -11.46
N LEU A 97 17.32 -11.74 -12.47
CA LEU A 97 16.49 -10.57 -12.77
C LEU A 97 15.08 -10.96 -13.26
N ALA A 98 14.93 -12.13 -13.89
CA ALA A 98 13.62 -12.59 -14.34
C ALA A 98 12.73 -12.95 -13.14
N GLY A 99 13.30 -13.59 -12.11
CA GLY A 99 12.64 -13.85 -10.84
C GLY A 99 12.21 -12.57 -10.13
N VAL A 100 13.06 -11.53 -10.15
CA VAL A 100 12.73 -10.20 -9.59
C VAL A 100 11.53 -9.58 -10.31
N LEU A 101 11.58 -9.52 -11.64
CA LEU A 101 10.50 -8.92 -12.43
C LEU A 101 9.21 -9.74 -12.33
N ARG A 102 9.30 -11.07 -12.34
CA ARG A 102 8.17 -11.98 -12.14
C ARG A 102 7.46 -11.66 -10.82
N PHE A 103 8.19 -11.62 -9.71
CA PHE A 103 7.58 -11.37 -8.41
C PHE A 103 7.00 -9.95 -8.31
N ALA A 104 7.70 -8.93 -8.81
CA ALA A 104 7.20 -7.56 -8.84
C ALA A 104 5.89 -7.42 -9.63
N LEU A 105 5.79 -8.08 -10.80
CA LEU A 105 4.57 -8.06 -11.61
C LEU A 105 3.42 -8.82 -10.95
N VAL A 106 3.70 -10.00 -10.38
CA VAL A 106 2.70 -10.78 -9.64
C VAL A 106 2.16 -9.96 -8.46
N LEU A 107 3.04 -9.36 -7.67
CA LEU A 107 2.64 -8.58 -6.50
C LEU A 107 1.90 -7.30 -6.89
N CYS A 108 2.29 -6.65 -7.98
CA CYS A 108 1.55 -5.55 -8.59
C CYS A 108 0.10 -5.96 -8.90
N SER A 109 -0.10 -7.08 -9.60
CA SER A 109 -1.43 -7.56 -9.95
C SER A 109 -2.25 -7.94 -8.72
N VAL A 110 -1.66 -8.68 -7.77
CA VAL A 110 -2.34 -9.15 -6.56
C VAL A 110 -2.79 -7.97 -5.69
N LEU A 111 -1.87 -7.05 -5.36
CA LEU A 111 -2.22 -5.90 -4.51
C LEU A 111 -3.12 -4.91 -5.25
N GLY A 112 -2.87 -4.65 -6.53
CA GLY A 112 -3.72 -3.78 -7.34
C GLY A 112 -5.16 -4.28 -7.40
N PHE A 113 -5.36 -5.57 -7.64
CA PHE A 113 -6.69 -6.18 -7.75
C PHE A 113 -7.43 -6.21 -6.40
N TRP A 114 -6.84 -6.80 -5.37
CA TRP A 114 -7.53 -6.97 -4.08
C TRP A 114 -7.82 -5.65 -3.38
N ASN A 115 -6.89 -4.69 -3.44
CA ASN A 115 -7.15 -3.38 -2.84
C ASN A 115 -8.15 -2.56 -3.65
N LEU A 116 -8.22 -2.70 -4.99
CA LEU A 116 -9.28 -2.07 -5.76
C LEU A 116 -10.66 -2.54 -5.30
N LEU A 117 -10.86 -3.86 -5.15
CA LEU A 117 -12.12 -4.40 -4.65
C LEU A 117 -12.43 -3.89 -3.24
N TYR A 118 -11.42 -3.83 -2.38
CA TYR A 118 -11.55 -3.29 -1.04
C TYR A 118 -11.97 -1.81 -1.06
N GLU A 119 -11.32 -0.95 -1.85
CA GLU A 119 -11.62 0.49 -1.91
C GLU A 119 -13.04 0.74 -2.44
N ILE A 120 -13.47 0.00 -3.45
CA ILE A 120 -14.85 0.07 -3.96
C ILE A 120 -15.83 -0.22 -2.83
N LYS A 121 -15.60 -1.27 -2.04
CA LYS A 121 -16.48 -1.60 -0.90
C LYS A 121 -16.39 -0.57 0.22
N ALA A 122 -15.20 -0.07 0.54
CA ALA A 122 -15.00 0.95 1.56
C ALA A 122 -15.73 2.25 1.22
N LEU A 123 -15.70 2.66 -0.05
CA LEU A 123 -16.45 3.82 -0.58
C LEU A 123 -17.96 3.56 -0.54
N GLN A 124 -18.43 2.39 -0.97
CA GLN A 124 -19.87 2.05 -1.00
C GLN A 124 -20.51 2.07 0.40
N ILE A 125 -19.78 1.63 1.42
CA ILE A 125 -20.28 1.61 2.80
C ILE A 125 -20.00 2.91 3.57
N GLY A 126 -19.40 3.90 2.91
CA GLY A 126 -19.05 5.20 3.50
C GLY A 126 -17.89 5.18 4.49
N LEU A 127 -17.13 4.08 4.58
CA LEU A 127 -15.96 3.97 5.45
C LEU A 127 -14.81 4.87 4.98
N LEU A 128 -14.69 5.04 3.66
CA LEU A 128 -13.70 5.88 3.01
C LEU A 128 -14.42 6.94 2.17
N LYS A 129 -13.88 8.15 2.16
CA LYS A 129 -14.21 9.19 1.17
C LYS A 129 -12.94 9.61 0.46
N VAL A 130 -13.05 9.80 -0.85
CA VAL A 130 -11.96 10.26 -1.71
C VAL A 130 -12.48 11.44 -2.51
N TYR A 131 -11.79 12.57 -2.42
CA TYR A 131 -12.19 13.85 -3.02
C TYR A 131 -11.45 14.10 -4.35
N ASN A 132 -11.47 13.12 -5.26
CA ASN A 132 -10.87 13.21 -6.59
C ASN A 132 -11.85 13.71 -7.67
N GLN A 133 -11.40 13.77 -8.93
CA GLN A 133 -12.21 14.30 -10.02
C GLN A 133 -13.52 13.50 -10.24
N PRO A 134 -13.53 12.15 -10.32
CA PRO A 134 -14.78 11.37 -10.38
C PRO A 134 -15.75 11.66 -9.23
N TRP A 135 -15.25 11.87 -8.00
CA TRP A 135 -16.10 12.26 -6.88
C TRP A 135 -16.75 13.63 -7.09
N ALA A 136 -15.98 14.60 -7.59
CA ALA A 136 -16.46 15.95 -7.86
C ALA A 136 -17.51 15.99 -8.99
N ASP A 137 -17.38 15.07 -9.95
CA ASP A 137 -18.32 14.85 -11.05
C ASP A 137 -19.55 14.01 -10.65
N GLY A 138 -19.61 13.53 -9.41
CA GLY A 138 -20.75 12.76 -8.89
C GLY A 138 -20.79 11.31 -9.38
N GLU A 139 -19.65 10.76 -9.81
CA GLU A 139 -19.56 9.38 -10.27
C GLU A 139 -19.63 8.35 -9.12
N GLY A 140 -19.84 7.09 -9.50
CA GLY A 140 -19.94 5.98 -8.55
C GLY A 140 -18.61 5.56 -7.93
N SER A 141 -18.69 4.81 -6.83
CA SER A 141 -17.53 4.31 -6.07
C SER A 141 -16.49 3.57 -6.90
N ALA A 142 -16.91 2.86 -7.95
CA ALA A 142 -16.00 2.15 -8.85
C ALA A 142 -15.09 3.11 -9.62
N ALA A 143 -15.65 4.18 -10.19
CA ALA A 143 -14.88 5.16 -10.93
C ALA A 143 -13.96 5.98 -10.01
N ILE A 144 -14.47 6.35 -8.84
CA ILE A 144 -13.66 7.00 -7.79
C ILE A 144 -12.44 6.14 -7.44
N ALA A 145 -12.63 4.83 -7.19
CA ALA A 145 -11.54 3.93 -6.84
C ALA A 145 -10.56 3.69 -8.01
N LEU A 146 -11.07 3.43 -9.22
CA LEU A 146 -10.26 3.12 -10.40
C LEU A 146 -9.30 4.26 -10.79
N ASP A 147 -9.63 5.49 -10.44
CA ASP A 147 -8.82 6.66 -10.77
C ASP A 147 -7.47 6.71 -10.03
N TYR A 148 -7.41 6.28 -8.76
CA TYR A 148 -6.17 6.31 -7.96
C TYR A 148 -5.70 4.93 -7.49
N SER A 149 -6.61 4.01 -7.15
CA SER A 149 -6.29 2.75 -6.47
C SER A 149 -5.28 1.89 -7.24
N PRO A 150 -5.39 1.69 -8.58
CA PRO A 150 -4.40 0.92 -9.33
C PRO A 150 -2.98 1.48 -9.23
N TRP A 151 -2.84 2.80 -9.20
CA TRP A 151 -1.54 3.46 -9.05
C TRP A 151 -0.99 3.30 -7.64
N PHE A 152 -1.82 3.51 -6.63
CA PHE A 152 -1.37 3.39 -5.24
C PHE A 152 -1.04 1.97 -4.85
N PHE A 153 -1.94 1.01 -5.07
CA PHE A 153 -1.74 -0.37 -4.59
C PHE A 153 -1.00 -1.25 -5.59
N GLY A 154 -1.27 -1.10 -6.88
CA GLY A 154 -0.50 -1.80 -7.92
C GLY A 154 0.93 -1.26 -8.03
N GLY A 155 1.07 0.07 -8.06
CA GLY A 155 2.40 0.72 -8.06
C GLY A 155 3.20 0.42 -6.79
N PHE A 156 2.57 0.42 -5.61
CA PHE A 156 3.22 -0.07 -4.39
C PHE A 156 3.60 -1.55 -4.51
N GLY A 157 2.71 -2.43 -4.96
CA GLY A 157 3.01 -3.86 -5.11
C GLY A 157 4.17 -4.14 -6.06
N PHE A 158 4.27 -3.40 -7.15
CA PHE A 158 5.43 -3.46 -8.04
C PHE A 158 6.72 -3.05 -7.33
N ALA A 159 6.74 -1.87 -6.71
CA ALA A 159 7.92 -1.35 -6.01
C ALA A 159 8.34 -2.23 -4.82
N HIS A 160 7.37 -2.75 -4.06
CA HIS A 160 7.60 -3.62 -2.93
C HIS A 160 8.11 -4.99 -3.37
N GLY A 161 7.58 -5.54 -4.47
CA GLY A 161 8.08 -6.79 -5.04
C GLY A 161 9.50 -6.65 -5.59
N LEU A 162 9.83 -5.51 -6.20
CA LEU A 162 11.22 -5.18 -6.57
C LEU A 162 12.14 -5.12 -5.34
N ALA A 163 11.66 -4.55 -4.24
CA ALA A 163 12.44 -4.44 -3.00
C ALA A 163 12.68 -5.81 -2.34
N ILE A 164 11.66 -6.67 -2.26
CA ILE A 164 11.81 -8.01 -1.69
C ILE A 164 12.75 -8.84 -2.58
N ALA A 165 12.39 -9.05 -3.84
CA ALA A 165 13.13 -9.93 -4.72
C ALA A 165 14.50 -9.37 -5.11
N GLY A 166 14.64 -8.04 -5.18
CA GLY A 166 15.94 -7.40 -5.39
C GLY A 166 16.91 -7.67 -4.24
N LEU A 167 16.43 -7.64 -2.99
CA LEU A 167 17.25 -7.99 -1.84
C LEU A 167 17.61 -9.47 -1.85
N GLU A 168 16.69 -10.35 -2.22
CA GLU A 168 16.98 -11.79 -2.39
C GLU A 168 18.08 -12.03 -3.40
N LEU A 169 18.01 -11.37 -4.56
CA LEU A 169 19.03 -11.48 -5.59
C LEU A 169 20.39 -10.99 -5.09
N ILE A 170 20.43 -9.89 -4.34
CA ILE A 170 21.65 -9.38 -3.72
C ILE A 170 22.21 -10.40 -2.73
N VAL A 171 21.35 -10.96 -1.86
CA VAL A 171 21.75 -11.95 -0.86
C VAL A 171 22.24 -13.24 -1.52
N HIS A 172 21.60 -13.67 -2.61
CA HIS A 172 21.98 -14.85 -3.38
C HIS A 172 23.36 -14.68 -4.03
N ARG A 173 23.65 -13.50 -4.60
CA ARG A 173 24.91 -13.25 -5.32
C ARG A 173 26.08 -12.88 -4.41
N ASN A 174 25.82 -12.09 -3.37
CA ASN A 174 26.85 -11.40 -2.60
C ASN A 174 26.83 -11.78 -1.11
N GLY A 175 25.88 -12.62 -0.68
CA GLY A 175 25.63 -12.87 0.74
C GLY A 175 24.84 -11.74 1.43
N PRO A 176 24.49 -11.91 2.71
CA PRO A 176 23.71 -10.92 3.45
C PRO A 176 24.49 -9.60 3.58
N PRO A 177 23.89 -8.45 3.20
CA PRO A 177 24.55 -7.16 3.34
C PRO A 177 24.78 -6.81 4.81
N GLY A 178 25.87 -6.07 5.08
CA GLY A 178 26.12 -5.49 6.40
C GLY A 178 25.03 -4.49 6.82
N LEU A 179 25.08 -4.03 8.07
CA LEU A 179 24.05 -3.16 8.65
C LEU A 179 23.83 -1.86 7.87
N ALA A 180 24.91 -1.16 7.50
CA ALA A 180 24.81 0.10 6.76
C ALA A 180 24.17 -0.09 5.37
N ALA A 181 24.59 -1.13 4.64
CA ALA A 181 24.02 -1.47 3.34
C ALA A 181 22.54 -1.90 3.46
N SER A 182 22.20 -2.67 4.50
CA SER A 182 20.82 -3.05 4.80
C SER A 182 19.93 -1.83 5.09
N ALA A 183 20.41 -0.89 5.90
CA ALA A 183 19.69 0.35 6.21
C ALA A 183 19.52 1.22 4.96
N GLY A 184 20.57 1.37 4.15
CA GLY A 184 20.52 2.08 2.87
C GLY A 184 19.52 1.44 1.90
N TYR A 185 19.51 0.11 1.81
CA TYR A 185 18.56 -0.64 0.98
C TYR A 185 17.11 -0.44 1.43
N LEU A 186 16.86 -0.52 2.74
CA LEU A 186 15.53 -0.31 3.32
C LEU A 186 15.03 1.12 3.04
N ALA A 187 15.88 2.13 3.23
CA ALA A 187 15.55 3.52 2.96
C ALA A 187 15.26 3.75 1.46
N ALA A 188 16.11 3.25 0.57
CA ALA A 188 15.90 3.35 -0.88
C ALA A 188 14.62 2.63 -1.32
N SER A 189 14.36 1.44 -0.79
CA SER A 189 13.14 0.67 -1.06
C SER A 189 11.89 1.39 -0.59
N PHE A 190 11.94 2.00 0.60
CA PHE A 190 10.83 2.79 1.13
C PHE A 190 10.54 4.02 0.25
N LEU A 191 11.59 4.76 -0.14
CA LEU A 191 11.46 5.90 -1.06
C LEU A 191 10.86 5.47 -2.40
N LEU A 192 11.29 4.34 -2.95
CA LEU A 192 10.73 3.78 -4.18
C LEU A 192 9.25 3.44 -4.02
N CYS A 193 8.88 2.78 -2.91
CA CYS A 193 7.50 2.42 -2.61
C CYS A 193 6.59 3.63 -2.38
N VAL A 194 7.12 4.80 -2.03
CA VAL A 194 6.36 6.06 -1.99
C VAL A 194 6.33 6.72 -3.37
N ALA A 195 7.48 6.84 -4.03
CA ALA A 195 7.62 7.61 -5.26
C ALA A 195 6.87 6.98 -6.44
N VAL A 196 7.00 5.66 -6.66
CA VAL A 196 6.35 4.97 -7.78
C VAL A 196 4.83 5.15 -7.80
N PRO A 197 4.08 4.83 -6.72
CA PRO A 197 2.64 5.02 -6.73
C PRO A 197 2.22 6.49 -6.85
N VAL A 198 2.88 7.38 -6.09
CA VAL A 198 2.50 8.81 -6.04
C VAL A 198 2.76 9.49 -7.36
N LEU A 199 3.95 9.34 -7.95
CA LEU A 199 4.30 9.97 -9.22
C LEU A 199 3.50 9.36 -10.38
N GLY A 200 3.23 8.05 -10.34
CA GLY A 200 2.36 7.38 -11.30
C GLY A 200 0.94 7.97 -11.29
N PHE A 201 0.35 8.10 -10.10
CA PHE A 201 -0.96 8.74 -9.94
C PHE A 201 -0.95 10.21 -10.37
N MET A 202 0.01 11.01 -9.92
CA MET A 202 0.11 12.43 -10.27
C MET A 202 0.21 12.62 -11.78
N ARG A 203 1.04 11.82 -12.46
CA ARG A 203 1.16 11.87 -13.92
C ARG A 203 -0.16 11.54 -14.59
N ARG A 204 -0.82 10.44 -14.18
CA ARG A 204 -2.14 10.08 -14.74
C ARG A 204 -3.17 11.18 -14.51
N SER A 205 -3.24 11.73 -13.31
CA SER A 205 -4.17 12.78 -12.95
C SER A 205 -3.92 14.05 -13.77
N VAL A 206 -2.66 14.46 -13.97
CA VAL A 206 -2.35 15.63 -14.82
C VAL A 206 -2.78 15.38 -16.26
N CYS A 207 -2.47 14.22 -16.82
CA CYS A 207 -2.83 13.88 -18.20
C CYS A 207 -4.35 13.75 -18.42
N THR A 208 -5.11 13.39 -17.40
CA THR A 208 -6.55 13.10 -17.54
C THR A 208 -7.42 14.27 -17.10
N HIS A 209 -7.05 14.93 -16.00
CA HIS A 209 -7.87 15.92 -15.30
C HIS A 209 -7.24 17.33 -15.29
N GLY A 210 -6.01 17.48 -15.78
CA GLY A 210 -5.30 18.77 -15.80
C GLY A 210 -4.72 19.21 -14.46
N HIS A 211 -4.74 18.35 -13.43
CA HIS A 211 -4.18 18.64 -12.10
C HIS A 211 -3.54 17.42 -11.46
N ALA A 212 -2.68 17.61 -10.46
CA ALA A 212 -1.92 16.52 -9.84
C ALA A 212 -2.72 15.57 -8.92
N GLY A 213 -3.96 15.91 -8.56
CA GLY A 213 -4.78 15.07 -7.66
C GLY A 213 -4.32 15.11 -6.20
N THR A 214 -3.43 16.04 -5.85
CA THR A 214 -2.87 16.23 -4.50
C THR A 214 -3.67 17.21 -3.64
N ARG A 215 -4.83 17.65 -4.12
CA ARG A 215 -5.76 18.53 -3.41
C ARG A 215 -7.19 18.06 -3.65
N PRO A 216 -8.12 18.29 -2.70
CA PRO A 216 -9.52 17.95 -2.89
C PRO A 216 -10.07 18.75 -4.07
N VAL A 217 -10.78 18.07 -4.97
CA VAL A 217 -11.54 18.72 -6.05
C VAL A 217 -12.87 19.19 -5.47
N ALA A 218 -13.36 20.37 -5.83
CA ALA A 218 -14.66 20.86 -5.36
C ALA A 218 -15.79 20.17 -6.13
N ARG A 219 -16.85 19.76 -5.42
CA ARG A 219 -18.03 19.16 -6.07
C ARG A 219 -18.72 20.20 -6.93
N LYS A 220 -19.07 19.85 -8.17
CA LYS A 220 -19.89 20.72 -9.02
C LYS A 220 -21.26 20.93 -8.34
N PRO A 221 -21.83 22.14 -8.38
CA PRO A 221 -23.22 22.36 -7.98
C PRO A 221 -24.12 21.43 -8.79
N ALA A 222 -25.10 20.80 -8.14
CA ALA A 222 -26.15 20.11 -8.89
C ALA A 222 -26.90 21.16 -9.74
N PRO A 223 -27.21 20.86 -11.02
CA PRO A 223 -28.03 21.74 -11.84
C PRO A 223 -29.43 21.95 -11.25
#